data_AF-A0A6G1SRZ9-F1
#
_entry.id   AF-A0A6G1SRZ9-F1
#
_cell.length_a   1.000
_cell.length_b   1.000
_cell.length_c   1.000
_cell.angle_alpha   90.00
_cell.angle_beta   90.00
_cell.angle_gamma   90.00
#
_symmetry.space_group_name_H-M   'P 1'
#
loop_
_entity.id
_entity.type
_entity.pdbx_description
1 polymer ?
#
loop_
_entity_poly.entity_id
_entity_poly.type
_entity_poly.pdbx_seq_one_letter_code
_entity_poly.pdbx_strand_id
1 'polypeptide(L)'
;MMRVETGEGASMPYFVVGGQYRDTTFQELVRPDRTAGPYEDYLDALLSWRGKSMAHVDEAFARYVIVRADSATGAERQAHTERARESAHT
;
A
#
# COMPACT_ATOMS: atom_id res chain seq x y z
N MET A 1 18.01 -1.14 39.43
CA MET A 1 18.40 -1.56 38.07
C MET A 1 17.14 -1.83 37.27
N MET A 2 16.74 -0.91 36.39
CA MET A 2 15.89 -1.20 35.22
C MET A 2 16.10 -0.04 34.25
N ARG A 3 16.99 -0.24 33.27
CA ARG A 3 16.92 0.50 32.03
C ARG A 3 16.72 -0.58 30.98
N VAL A 4 15.46 -0.84 30.66
CA VAL A 4 15.15 -1.62 29.46
C VAL A 4 15.52 -0.71 28.29
N GLU A 5 16.64 -1.03 27.68
CA GLU A 5 17.12 -0.37 26.47
C GLU A 5 16.26 -0.94 25.36
N THR A 6 15.16 -0.24 25.03
CA THR A 6 14.34 -0.56 23.86
C THR A 6 15.27 -0.50 22.66
N GLY A 7 15.63 -1.67 22.14
CA GLY A 7 16.50 -1.79 21.00
C GLY A 7 15.91 -1.02 19.82
N GLU A 8 16.69 -0.10 19.27
CA GLU A 8 16.52 0.42 17.92
C GLU A 8 16.76 -0.71 16.90
N GLY A 9 15.84 -1.67 16.86
CA GLY A 9 15.51 -2.28 15.58
C GLY A 9 14.63 -1.26 14.89
N ALA A 10 15.11 -0.60 13.84
CA ALA A 10 14.33 0.36 13.07
C ALA A 10 13.05 -0.33 12.57
N SER A 11 11.96 -0.28 13.34
CA SER A 11 10.67 -0.84 12.96
C SER A 11 10.13 0.08 11.88
N MET A 12 10.29 -0.36 10.64
CA MET A 12 9.98 0.45 9.48
C MET A 12 8.47 0.67 9.45
N PRO A 13 8.00 1.93 9.49
CA PRO A 13 6.58 2.18 9.65
C PRO A 13 5.79 1.63 8.46
N TYR A 14 4.57 1.20 8.76
CA TYR A 14 3.58 0.77 7.80
C TYR A 14 2.72 1.95 7.38
N PHE A 15 2.38 2.00 6.10
CA PHE A 15 1.48 2.98 5.52
C PHE A 15 0.38 2.26 4.77
N VAL A 16 -0.83 2.77 4.85
CA VAL A 16 -1.95 2.35 4.03
C VAL A 16 -2.09 3.35 2.91
N VAL A 17 -1.76 2.92 1.70
CA VAL A 17 -1.90 3.72 0.47
C VAL A 17 -2.96 3.10 -0.41
N GLY A 18 -3.63 3.91 -1.20
CA GLY A 18 -4.67 3.43 -2.10
C GLY A 18 -5.45 4.57 -2.70
N GLY A 19 -6.48 4.21 -3.44
CA GLY A 19 -7.37 5.16 -4.06
C GLY A 19 -8.14 4.53 -5.21
N GLN A 20 -8.73 5.40 -6.03
CA GLN A 20 -9.47 5.00 -7.21
C GLN A 20 -8.53 4.80 -8.38
N TYR A 21 -8.55 3.60 -8.92
CA TYR A 21 -7.90 3.24 -10.16
C TYR A 21 -8.84 3.52 -11.33
N ARG A 22 -8.27 3.58 -12.54
CA ARG A 22 -9.06 3.78 -13.76
C ARG A 22 -9.98 2.59 -14.05
N ASP A 23 -9.43 1.39 -13.84
CA ASP A 23 -10.03 0.12 -14.21
C ASP A 23 -9.65 -0.94 -13.16
N THR A 24 -10.34 -2.08 -13.19
CA THR A 24 -10.06 -3.24 -12.31
C THR A 24 -8.73 -3.93 -12.63
N THR A 25 -7.94 -3.38 -13.56
CA THR A 25 -6.56 -3.81 -13.80
C THR A 25 -5.62 -3.25 -12.73
N PHE A 26 -6.03 -2.23 -11.99
CA PHE A 26 -5.27 -1.57 -10.93
C PHE A 26 -3.87 -1.09 -11.36
N GLN A 27 -3.72 -0.73 -12.64
CA GLN A 27 -2.45 -0.26 -13.21
C GLN A 27 -2.30 1.27 -13.14
N GLU A 28 -3.39 2.00 -13.42
CA GLU A 28 -3.41 3.45 -13.45
C GLU A 28 -4.21 3.99 -12.26
N LEU A 29 -3.53 4.62 -11.30
CA LEU A 29 -4.16 5.30 -10.18
C LEU A 29 -4.61 6.69 -10.63
N VAL A 30 -5.93 6.88 -10.75
CA VAL A 30 -6.51 8.13 -11.26
C VAL A 30 -6.71 9.12 -10.13
N ARG A 31 -7.09 8.63 -8.94
CA ARG A 31 -7.32 9.46 -7.76
C ARG A 31 -6.66 8.81 -6.54
N PRO A 32 -5.45 9.27 -6.14
CA PRO A 32 -4.88 8.84 -4.88
C PRO A 32 -5.75 9.33 -3.71
N ASP A 33 -6.02 8.44 -2.77
CA ASP A 33 -6.68 8.78 -1.51
C ASP A 33 -5.63 9.18 -0.45
N ARG A 34 -6.09 9.77 0.66
CA ARG A 34 -5.20 10.18 1.74
C ARG A 34 -4.54 8.94 2.37
N THR A 35 -3.21 8.87 2.25
CA THR A 35 -2.37 7.88 2.93
C THR A 35 -2.59 7.91 4.43
N ALA A 36 -2.81 6.73 5.02
CA ALA A 36 -2.96 6.53 6.45
C ALA A 36 -1.65 5.99 7.03
N GLY A 37 -1.17 6.55 8.15
CA GLY A 37 0.09 6.21 8.79
C GLY A 37 0.90 7.46 9.18
N PRO A 38 2.12 7.31 9.71
CA PRO A 38 2.86 6.05 9.91
C PRO A 38 2.31 5.19 11.05
N TYR A 39 2.22 3.88 10.84
CA TYR A 39 1.89 2.89 11.88
C TYR A 39 3.14 2.11 12.27
N GLU A 40 3.37 1.95 13.57
CA GLU A 40 4.52 1.17 14.08
C GLU A 40 4.28 -0.34 13.97
N ASP A 41 3.01 -0.76 14.04
CA ASP A 41 2.56 -2.14 13.98
C ASP A 41 1.74 -2.45 12.72
N TYR A 42 1.97 -3.63 12.13
CA TYR A 42 1.19 -4.13 11.00
C TYR A 42 -0.31 -4.28 11.34
N LEU A 43 -0.63 -4.66 12.59
CA LEU A 43 -2.02 -4.85 13.02
C LEU A 43 -2.81 -3.53 13.00
N ASP A 44 -2.17 -2.42 13.39
CA ASP A 44 -2.81 -1.09 13.37
C ASP A 44 -3.04 -0.60 11.93
N ALA A 45 -2.06 -0.85 11.06
CA ALA A 45 -2.21 -0.63 9.62
C ALA A 45 -3.30 -1.52 9.01
N LEU A 46 -3.42 -2.78 9.44
CA LEU A 46 -4.43 -3.73 8.96
C LEU A 46 -5.86 -3.29 9.34
N LEU A 47 -6.05 -2.79 10.56
CA LEU A 47 -7.33 -2.24 11.01
C LEU A 47 -7.75 -1.04 10.16
N SER A 48 -6.80 -0.13 9.91
CA SER A 48 -7.02 1.06 9.10
C SER A 48 -7.30 0.73 7.63
N TRP A 49 -6.53 -0.21 7.06
CA TRP A 49 -6.76 -0.75 5.72
C TRP A 49 -8.13 -1.43 5.59
N ARG A 50 -8.53 -2.22 6.59
CA ARG A 50 -9.84 -2.88 6.60
C ARG A 50 -10.97 -1.86 6.65
N GLY A 51 -10.84 -0.82 7.48
CA GLY A 51 -11.81 0.27 7.55
C GLY A 51 -11.99 0.97 6.20
N LYS A 52 -10.89 1.35 5.54
CA LYS A 52 -10.93 1.96 4.21
C LYS A 52 -11.49 1.01 3.15
N SER A 53 -11.00 -0.23 3.09
CA SER A 53 -11.46 -1.21 2.10
C SER A 53 -12.96 -1.51 2.23
N MET A 54 -13.48 -1.60 3.46
CA MET A 54 -14.91 -1.80 3.69
C MET A 54 -15.74 -0.55 3.37
N ALA A 55 -15.21 0.66 3.59
CA ALA A 55 -15.89 1.90 3.24
C ALA A 55 -16.02 2.11 1.72
N HIS A 56 -15.12 1.51 0.94
CA HIS A 56 -15.07 1.61 -0.52
C HIS A 56 -15.37 0.28 -1.21
N VAL A 57 -16.05 -0.66 -0.53
CA VAL A 57 -16.33 -2.01 -1.05
C VAL A 57 -17.23 -1.98 -2.30
N ASP A 58 -18.13 -1.01 -2.37
CA ASP A 58 -19.02 -0.80 -3.52
C ASP A 58 -18.27 -0.22 -4.74
N GLU A 59 -17.07 0.34 -4.54
CA GLU A 59 -16.24 0.89 -5.60
C GLU A 59 -15.29 -0.18 -6.14
N ALA A 60 -15.67 -0.85 -7.23
CA ALA A 60 -14.87 -1.91 -7.86
C ALA A 60 -13.45 -1.45 -8.30
N PHE A 61 -13.27 -0.14 -8.47
CA PHE A 61 -12.01 0.47 -8.86
C PHE A 61 -11.20 1.00 -7.67
N ALA A 62 -11.71 0.92 -6.44
CA ALA A 62 -10.99 1.34 -5.25
C ALA A 62 -10.15 0.18 -4.69
N ARG A 63 -8.85 0.38 -4.56
CA ARG A 63 -7.96 -0.60 -3.93
C ARG A 63 -7.02 0.09 -2.95
N TYR A 64 -6.93 -0.50 -1.77
CA TYR A 64 -6.02 -0.09 -0.70
C TYR A 64 -5.02 -1.22 -0.44
N VAL A 65 -3.77 -0.85 -0.18
CA VAL A 65 -2.67 -1.78 0.12
C VAL A 65 -1.84 -1.25 1.29
N ILE A 66 -1.27 -2.16 2.06
CA ILE A 66 -0.36 -1.85 3.15
C ILE A 66 1.07 -1.94 2.61
N VAL A 67 1.82 -0.85 2.67
CA VAL A 67 3.22 -0.78 2.25
C VAL A 67 4.11 -0.50 3.46
N ARG A 68 5.30 -1.12 3.48
CA ARG A 68 6.33 -0.77 4.46
C ARG A 68 7.16 0.39 3.92
N ALA A 69 7.66 1.25 4.80
CA ALA A 69 8.56 2.35 4.45
C ALA A 69 9.78 1.89 3.61
N ASP A 70 10.31 0.70 3.90
CA ASP A 70 11.38 0.03 3.16
C ASP A 70 11.08 -0.14 1.66
N SER A 71 9.88 -0.64 1.40
CA SER A 71 9.41 -1.00 0.05
C SER A 71 8.89 0.19 -0.73
N ALA A 72 8.50 1.28 -0.05
CA ALA A 72 7.99 2.49 -0.67
C ALA A 72 9.08 3.21 -1.50
N THR A 73 10.32 3.25 -1.00
CA THR A 73 11.48 3.83 -1.70
C THR A 73 11.87 3.07 -2.98
N GLY A 74 11.41 1.81 -3.13
CA GLY A 74 11.64 0.98 -4.32
C GLY A 74 10.45 0.88 -5.28
N ALA A 75 9.24 1.27 -4.86
CA ALA A 75 8.02 1.13 -5.64
C ALA A 75 7.94 2.12 -6.82
N GLU A 76 8.64 3.26 -6.73
CA GLU A 76 8.74 4.25 -7.82
C GLU A 76 9.49 3.70 -9.06
N ARG A 77 10.19 2.55 -8.97
CA ARG A 77 10.86 1.91 -10.12
C ARG A 77 10.09 0.75 -10.75
N GLN A 78 8.99 0.27 -10.14
CA GLN A 78 8.27 -0.91 -10.63
C GLN A 78 7.14 -0.58 -11.63
N ALA A 79 6.76 0.69 -11.77
CA ALA A 79 5.75 1.12 -12.75
C ALA A 79 6.25 1.15 -14.21
N HIS A 80 7.51 0.74 -14.50
CA HIS A 80 8.09 0.79 -15.84
C HIS A 80 8.31 -0.57 -16.52
N THR A 81 8.14 -1.71 -15.84
CA THR A 81 8.59 -3.02 -16.38
C THR A 81 7.50 -4.05 -16.66
N GLU A 82 6.30 -3.66 -17.09
CA GLU A 82 5.37 -4.61 -17.75
C GLU A 82 4.90 -4.09 -19.11
N ARG A 83 5.87 -3.61 -19.91
CA ARG A 83 5.70 -3.28 -21.33
C ARG A 83 5.92 -4.49 -22.27
N ALA A 84 5.73 -5.73 -21.80
CA ALA A 84 6.21 -6.91 -22.52
C ALA A 84 5.34 -8.18 -22.39
N ARG A 85 4.00 -8.06 -22.33
CA ARG A 85 3.10 -9.21 -22.54
C ARG A 85 1.94 -8.96 -23.51
N GLU A 86 2.09 -7.99 -24.41
CA GLU A 86 1.53 -8.18 -25.75
C GLU A 86 2.24 -9.40 -26.37
N SER A 87 1.52 -10.51 -26.61
CA SER A 87 1.75 -11.54 -27.65
C SER A 87 1.27 -12.93 -27.20
N ALA A 88 -0.03 -13.15 -26.99
CA ALA A 88 -0.63 -14.50 -27.06
C ALA A 88 -2.17 -14.45 -27.09
N HIS A 89 -2.76 -13.79 -28.09
CA HIS A 89 -4.11 -14.14 -28.53
C HIS A 89 -4.21 -13.93 -30.04
N THR A 90 -3.78 -14.97 -30.76
CA THR A 90 -4.21 -15.28 -32.12
C THR A 90 -4.99 -16.57 -32.04
#